data_AF-A0A2H0UNJ0-F1
#
_entry.id   AF-A0A2H0UNJ0-F1
#
_cell.length_a   1.000
_cell.length_b   1.000
_cell.length_c   1.000
_cell.angle_alpha   90.00
_cell.angle_beta   90.00
_cell.angle_gamma   90.00
#
_symmetry.space_group_name_H-M   'P 1'
#
loop_
_entity.id
_entity.type
_entity.pdbx_description
1 polymer ?
#
loop_
_entity_poly.entity_id
_entity_poly.type
_entity_poly.pdbx_seq_one_letter_code
_entity_poly.pdbx_strand_id
1 'polypeptide(L)'
;MGVQFFKYSGLGNDFVFVEERTPLATLPDAKKQYWSDAAQKICDRHLGVGADGLVLFRVILAKDSFEMLNINPDGSFSTMCGNASRCAVMHFF
;
A
#
# COMPACT_ATOMS: atom_id res chain seq x y z
N MET A 1 -13.46 -2.80 -14.56
CA MET A 1 -12.03 -3.18 -14.52
C MET A 1 -11.63 -3.33 -13.07
N GLY A 2 -11.00 -4.45 -12.68
CA GLY A 2 -10.50 -4.68 -11.33
C GLY A 2 -9.04 -4.28 -11.18
N VAL A 3 -8.60 -4.05 -9.93
CA VAL A 3 -7.19 -3.80 -9.59
C VAL A 3 -6.62 -5.08 -8.98
N GLN A 4 -5.47 -5.52 -9.48
CA GLN A 4 -4.74 -6.64 -8.87
C GLN A 4 -4.08 -6.16 -7.57
N PHE A 5 -4.19 -6.97 -6.53
CA PHE A 5 -3.59 -6.68 -5.23
C PHE A 5 -3.05 -7.95 -4.60
N PHE A 6 -2.21 -7.77 -3.58
CA PHE A 6 -1.74 -8.84 -2.70
C PHE A 6 -2.17 -8.53 -1.28
N LYS A 7 -2.54 -9.55 -0.50
CA LYS A 7 -2.88 -9.37 0.91
C LYS A 7 -1.88 -10.11 1.78
N TYR A 8 -1.27 -9.39 2.71
CA TYR A 8 -0.28 -9.92 3.64
C TYR A 8 -0.69 -9.64 5.08
N SER A 9 -0.21 -10.47 6.01
CA SER A 9 -0.31 -10.18 7.45
C SER A 9 1.03 -10.41 8.12
N GLY A 10 1.46 -9.44 8.93
CA GLY A 10 2.65 -9.51 9.77
C GLY A 10 2.24 -9.40 11.24
N LEU A 11 2.35 -10.52 11.98
CA LEU A 11 2.01 -10.60 13.41
C LEU A 11 0.60 -10.11 13.75
N GLY A 12 -0.38 -10.41 12.88
CA GLY A 12 -1.78 -10.03 13.08
C GLY A 12 -2.15 -8.65 12.53
N ASN A 13 -1.18 -7.85 12.06
CA ASN A 13 -1.45 -6.61 11.33
C ASN A 13 -1.51 -6.92 9.82
N ASP A 14 -2.62 -6.63 9.15
CA ASP A 14 -2.85 -6.98 7.75
C ASP A 14 -2.86 -5.81 6.77
N PHE A 15 -2.36 -6.04 5.55
CA PHE A 15 -2.14 -5.01 4.55
C PHE A 15 -2.60 -5.47 3.17
N VAL A 16 -3.16 -4.54 2.39
CA VAL A 16 -3.35 -4.69 0.95
C VAL A 16 -2.21 -4.00 0.23
N PHE A 17 -1.52 -4.70 -0.67
CA PHE A 17 -0.42 -4.19 -1.48
C PHE A 17 -0.89 -3.98 -2.92
N VAL A 18 -0.65 -2.78 -3.47
CA VAL A 18 -1.01 -2.42 -4.84
C VAL A 18 0.18 -1.75 -5.53
N GLU A 19 0.45 -2.14 -6.78
CA GLU A 19 1.50 -1.51 -7.59
C GLU A 19 1.04 -0.12 -8.06
N GLU A 20 1.87 0.90 -7.82
CA GLU A 20 1.73 2.24 -8.39
C GLU A 20 2.98 2.58 -9.20
N ARG A 21 2.80 2.85 -10.50
CA ARG A 21 3.91 3.03 -11.45
C ARG A 21 4.50 4.43 -11.42
N THR A 22 3.76 5.42 -10.92
CA THR A 22 4.27 6.76 -10.66
C THR A 22 5.23 6.73 -9.46
N PRO A 23 6.40 7.38 -9.54
CA PRO A 23 7.31 7.46 -8.39
C PRO A 23 6.58 8.00 -7.14
N LEU A 24 6.68 7.26 -6.04
CA LEU A 24 5.85 7.52 -4.86
C LEU A 24 6.22 8.86 -4.18
N ALA A 25 7.50 9.23 -4.25
CA ALA A 25 8.02 10.49 -3.71
C ALA A 25 7.45 11.73 -4.42
N THR A 26 7.01 11.59 -5.68
CA THR A 26 6.49 12.68 -6.51
C THR A 26 5.05 12.42 -6.95
N LEU A 27 4.28 11.67 -6.16
CA LEU A 27 2.87 11.43 -6.44
C LEU A 27 2.12 12.76 -6.52
N PRO A 28 1.39 13.05 -7.62
CA PRO A 28 0.54 14.22 -7.72
C PRO A 28 -0.54 14.22 -6.63
N ASP A 29 -0.94 15.41 -6.16
CA ASP A 29 -1.93 15.52 -5.08
C ASP A 29 -3.27 14.89 -5.45
N ALA A 30 -3.68 14.96 -6.72
CA ALA A 30 -4.87 14.27 -7.21
C ALA A 30 -4.78 12.74 -7.04
N LYS A 31 -3.59 12.14 -7.25
CA LYS A 31 -3.36 10.72 -7.01
C LYS A 31 -3.30 10.39 -5.52
N LYS A 32 -2.69 11.25 -4.70
CA LYS A 32 -2.70 11.07 -3.24
C LYS A 32 -4.12 11.07 -2.70
N GLN A 33 -4.95 12.01 -3.14
CA GLN A 33 -6.37 12.07 -2.77
C GLN A 33 -7.11 10.80 -3.21
N TYR A 34 -6.93 10.37 -4.47
CA TYR A 34 -7.52 9.12 -4.96
C TYR A 34 -7.16 7.92 -4.09
N TRP A 35 -5.88 7.76 -3.75
CA TRP A 35 -5.42 6.62 -2.95
C TRP A 35 -5.83 6.72 -1.48
N SER A 36 -5.97 7.92 -0.92
CA SER A 36 -6.57 8.15 0.39
C SER A 36 -8.03 7.67 0.43
N ASP A 37 -8.85 8.09 -0.53
CA ASP A 37 -10.25 7.68 -0.64
C ASP A 37 -10.39 6.17 -0.93
N ALA A 38 -9.46 5.62 -1.73
CA ALA A 38 -9.41 4.20 -2.02
C ALA A 38 -9.03 3.38 -0.78
N ALA A 39 -8.08 3.85 0.05
CA ALA A 39 -7.68 3.17 1.27
C ALA A 39 -8.86 3.00 2.23
N GLN A 40 -9.68 4.04 2.41
CA GLN A 40 -10.88 3.95 3.26
C GLN A 40 -11.85 2.85 2.78
N LYS A 41 -12.06 2.72 1.47
CA LYS A 41 -12.95 1.70 0.88
C LYS A 41 -12.34 0.31 0.88
N ILE A 42 -11.05 0.19 0.59
CA ILE A 42 -10.33 -1.08 0.51
C ILE A 42 -10.17 -1.69 1.91
N CYS A 43 -9.82 -0.86 2.90
CA CYS A 43 -9.55 -1.28 4.26
C CYS A 43 -10.83 -1.54 5.07
N ASP A 44 -12.00 -1.10 4.61
CA ASP A 44 -13.28 -1.47 5.23
C ASP A 44 -13.43 -2.99 5.31
N ARG A 45 -13.65 -3.52 6.52
CA ARG A 45 -13.69 -4.96 6.78
C ARG A 45 -15.00 -5.64 6.41
N HIS A 46 -16.05 -4.88 6.13
CA HIS A 46 -17.39 -5.39 5.82
C HIS A 46 -17.73 -5.27 4.33
N LEU A 47 -17.34 -4.15 3.72
CA LEU A 47 -17.68 -3.79 2.35
C LEU A 47 -16.45 -3.78 1.43
N GLY A 48 -15.24 -3.81 2.00
CA GLY A 48 -13.98 -3.84 1.29
C GLY A 48 -13.25 -5.19 1.37
N VAL A 49 -11.93 -5.15 1.14
CA VAL A 49 -11.04 -6.30 1.34
C VAL A 49 -10.75 -6.54 2.82
N GLY A 50 -10.84 -5.48 3.62
CA GLY A 50 -10.57 -5.46 5.06
C GLY A 50 -9.08 -5.53 5.37
N ALA A 51 -8.48 -4.45 5.85
CA ALA A 51 -7.07 -4.44 6.24
C ALA A 51 -6.76 -3.31 7.24
N ASP A 52 -5.65 -3.43 7.95
CA ASP A 52 -5.11 -2.36 8.80
C ASP A 52 -4.36 -1.29 7.99
N GLY A 53 -4.14 -1.50 6.69
CA GLY A 53 -3.61 -0.47 5.80
C GLY A 53 -3.52 -0.88 4.33
N LEU A 54 -3.42 0.13 3.48
CA LEU A 54 -3.05 0.01 2.06
C LEU A 54 -1.59 0.38 1.91
N VAL A 55 -0.84 -0.42 1.16
CA VAL A 55 0.57 -0.19 0.82
C VAL A 55 0.67 -0.05 -0.69
N LEU A 56 1.02 1.15 -1.14
CA LEU A 56 1.43 1.35 -2.52
C LEU A 56 2.89 0.95 -2.65
N PHE A 57 3.23 0.24 -3.71
CA PHE A 57 4.61 -0.12 -3.98
C PHE A 57 5.00 0.15 -5.43
N ARG A 58 6.30 0.32 -5.65
CA ARG A 58 6.88 0.46 -6.98
C ARG A 58 8.24 -0.19 -7.04
N VAL A 59 8.45 -1.12 -7.98
CA VAL A 59 9.75 -1.73 -8.22
C VAL A 59 10.62 -0.80 -9.07
N ILE A 60 11.88 -0.61 -8.67
CA ILE A 60 12.90 0.15 -9.40
C ILE A 60 13.96 -0.83 -9.89
N LEU A 61 13.71 -1.44 -11.06
CA LEU A 61 14.57 -2.48 -11.65
C LEU A 61 16.02 -2.02 -11.83
N ALA A 62 16.25 -0.77 -12.23
CA ALA A 62 17.60 -0.25 -12.45
C ALA A 62 18.47 -0.12 -11.18
N LYS A 63 17.89 -0.28 -9.99
CA LYS A 63 18.58 -0.12 -8.70
C LYS A 63 18.43 -1.33 -7.78
N ASP A 64 17.82 -2.43 -8.25
CA ASP A 64 17.45 -3.58 -7.44
C ASP A 64 16.77 -3.18 -6.11
N SER A 65 15.87 -2.19 -6.21
CA SER A 65 15.22 -1.58 -5.04
C SER A 65 13.72 -1.37 -5.29
N PHE A 66 12.98 -1.01 -4.25
CA PHE A 66 11.57 -0.65 -4.36
C PHE A 66 11.23 0.56 -3.50
N GLU A 67 10.15 1.24 -3.84
CA GLU A 67 9.51 2.28 -3.03
C GLU A 67 8.26 1.69 -2.38
N MET A 68 7.95 2.16 -1.18
CA MET A 68 6.68 1.86 -0.51
C MET A 68 6.09 3.12 0.10
N LEU A 69 4.77 3.22 0.08
CA LEU A 69 4.01 4.30 0.72
C LEU A 69 2.80 3.69 1.43
N ASN A 70 2.72 3.91 2.73
CA ASN A 70 1.67 3.35 3.57
C ASN A 70 0.54 4.36 3.74
N ILE A 71 -0.69 3.86 3.67
CA ILE A 71 -1.93 4.61 3.84
C ILE A 71 -2.79 3.86 4.85
N ASN A 72 -3.17 4.55 5.93
CA ASN A 72 -3.99 4.01 7.00
C ASN A 72 -5.46 3.85 6.55
N PRO A 73 -6.28 3.11 7.30
CA PRO A 73 -7.69 2.90 6.95
C PRO A 73 -8.54 4.18 6.95
N ASP A 74 -8.09 5.24 7.63
CA ASP A 74 -8.72 6.56 7.59
C ASP A 74 -8.29 7.42 6.39
N GLY A 75 -7.43 6.89 5.51
CA GLY A 75 -6.87 7.60 4.36
C GLY A 75 -5.63 8.44 4.67
N SER A 76 -5.19 8.52 5.93
CA SER A 76 -3.98 9.24 6.29
C SER A 76 -2.71 8.52 5.80
N PHE A 77 -1.73 9.27 5.31
CA PHE A 77 -0.44 8.73 4.91
C PHE A 77 0.46 8.56 6.12
N SER A 78 1.10 7.40 6.26
CA SER A 78 2.10 7.15 7.29
C SER A 78 3.51 7.04 6.71
N THR A 79 4.50 7.50 7.47
CA THR A 79 5.90 7.52 7.04
C THR A 79 6.53 6.12 7.03
N MET A 80 6.17 5.26 7.99
CA MET A 80 6.72 3.91 8.11
C MET A 80 5.82 3.01 8.96
N CYS A 81 5.74 1.73 8.60
CA CYS A 81 5.15 0.68 9.43
C CYS A 81 6.03 -0.57 9.37
N GLY A 82 6.62 -0.97 10.50
CA GLY A 82 7.58 -2.07 10.53
C GLY A 82 7.00 -3.43 10.13
N ASN A 83 5.71 -3.66 10.40
CA ASN A 83 5.02 -4.89 9.94
C ASN A 83 4.81 -4.90 8.42
N ALA A 84 4.47 -3.74 7.83
CA ALA A 84 4.38 -3.60 6.38
C ALA A 84 5.75 -3.82 5.72
N SER A 85 6.83 -3.27 6.30
CA SER A 85 8.18 -3.47 5.77
C SER A 85 8.62 -4.94 5.79
N ARG A 86 8.26 -5.70 6.83
CA ARG A 86 8.50 -7.15 6.87
C ARG A 86 7.76 -7.88 5.75
N CYS A 87 6.49 -7.52 5.51
CA CYS A 87 5.70 -8.07 4.41
C CYS A 87 6.28 -7.70 3.04
N ALA A 88 6.78 -6.47 2.88
CA ALA A 88 7.41 -6.01 1.65
C ALA A 88 8.65 -6.83 1.31
N VAL A 89 9.53 -7.10 2.29
CA VAL A 89 10.72 -7.95 2.06
C VAL A 89 10.31 -9.34 1.57
N MET A 90 9.29 -9.97 2.17
CA MET A 90 8.74 -11.26 1.72
C MET A 90 8.10 -11.23 0.33
N HIS A 91 7.66 -10.05 -0.13
CA HIS A 91 7.01 -9.90 -1.43
C HIS A 91 8.03 -9.72 -2.57
N PHE A 92 9.14 -9.02 -2.32
CA PHE A 92 10.12 -8.66 -3.34
C PHE A 92 11.36 -9.56 -3.38
N PHE A 93 11.61 -10.37 -2.36
CA PHE A 93 12.75 -11.29 -2.25
C PHE A 93 12.28 -12.71 -1.93
#